data_AF-A0AAW2WFB0-F1
#
_entry.id   AF-A0AAW2WFB0-F1
#
_cell.length_a   1.000
_cell.length_b   1.000
_cell.length_c   1.000
_cell.angle_alpha   90.00
_cell.angle_beta   90.00
_cell.angle_gamma   90.00
#
_symmetry.space_group_name_H-M   'P 1'
#
loop_
_entity.id
_entity.type
_entity.pdbx_description
1 polymer ?
#
loop_
_entity_poly.entity_id
_entity_poly.type
_entity_poly.pdbx_seq_one_letter_code
_entity_poly.pdbx_strand_id
1 'polypeptide(L)'
;MDLHFHTATLFTLLTAIHLLCADSTQPPFSCDSSDPQTHSFPFCRAALPIHQRARDLVSRLTLDEKISQLVNSAAAIPRLGVPAYEWWSEALHGVSGYGRGISFGGRIAGATSFPQVILSASTFDSHLWYRIGQAIGKEARGVYNEGQAKGMTFWAPNINIYRDPRWGRGQETPGEDPLVAGRYAVAYVRGIQGDRYDGGQSGHLQASACCKHFTAYDLDNWKGFNRLGFDAKVSI
;
A
#
# COMPACT_ATOMS: atom_id res chain seq x y z
N MET A 1 25.20 -17.77 -57.39
CA MET A 1 25.80 -16.52 -56.89
C MET A 1 24.74 -15.47 -57.14
N ASP A 2 23.86 -15.08 -56.22
CA ASP A 2 24.04 -14.82 -54.80
C ASP A 2 22.70 -14.97 -54.07
N LEU A 3 22.65 -15.83 -53.06
CA LEU A 3 21.49 -15.96 -52.18
C LEU A 3 21.91 -16.22 -50.72
N HIS A 4 23.06 -15.67 -50.31
CA HIS A 4 23.65 -15.92 -48.97
C HIS A 4 24.01 -14.66 -48.18
N PHE A 5 23.67 -13.46 -48.65
CA PHE A 5 24.08 -12.21 -47.99
C PHE A 5 23.01 -11.49 -47.14
N HIS A 6 21.76 -11.97 -47.09
CA HIS A 6 20.69 -11.28 -46.35
C HIS A 6 20.19 -11.98 -45.08
N THR A 7 20.63 -13.21 -44.78
CA THR A 7 20.19 -13.93 -43.58
C THR A 7 21.10 -13.71 -42.36
N ALA A 8 22.36 -13.27 -42.56
CA ALA A 8 23.30 -13.06 -41.46
C ALA A 8 23.09 -11.74 -40.69
N THR A 9 22.49 -10.73 -41.32
CA THR A 9 22.28 -9.40 -40.72
C THR A 9 21.00 -9.31 -39.87
N LEU A 10 20.05 -10.22 -40.06
CA LEU A 10 18.81 -10.24 -39.28
C LEU A 10 18.98 -10.96 -37.92
N PHE A 11 19.93 -11.87 -37.81
CA PHE A 11 20.19 -12.62 -36.57
C PHE A 11 20.99 -11.82 -35.53
N THR A 12 21.87 -10.91 -35.97
CA THR A 12 22.65 -10.05 -35.08
C THR A 12 21.83 -8.88 -34.50
N LEU A 13 20.76 -8.45 -35.16
CA LEU A 13 19.86 -7.42 -34.64
C LEU A 13 18.92 -7.92 -33.54
N LEU A 14 18.65 -9.24 -33.49
CA LEU A 14 17.79 -9.87 -32.48
C LEU A 14 18.53 -10.21 -31.17
N THR A 15 19.85 -10.36 -31.21
CA THR A 15 20.66 -10.56 -29.99
C THR A 15 21.05 -9.27 -29.28
N ALA A 16 20.92 -8.10 -29.92
CA ALA A 16 21.32 -6.82 -29.34
C ALA A 16 20.24 -6.14 -28.46
N ILE A 17 19.01 -6.67 -28.43
CA ILE A 17 17.88 -6.14 -27.63
C ILE A 17 17.73 -6.90 -26.29
N HIS A 18 18.69 -7.75 -25.93
CA HIS A 18 18.78 -8.37 -24.60
C HIS A 18 19.87 -7.75 -23.72
N LEU A 19 20.28 -6.50 -23.98
CA LEU A 19 20.58 -5.62 -22.85
C LEU A 19 19.24 -5.31 -22.17
N LEU A 20 18.78 -6.29 -21.38
CA LEU A 20 18.06 -5.98 -20.16
C LEU A 20 18.96 -4.97 -19.44
N CYS A 21 18.60 -3.69 -19.55
CA CYS A 21 18.86 -2.79 -18.44
C CYS A 21 18.45 -3.60 -17.21
N ALA A 22 19.43 -3.93 -16.37
CA ALA A 22 19.12 -4.31 -15.01
C ALA A 22 18.38 -3.09 -14.45
N ASP A 23 17.05 -3.08 -14.59
CA ASP A 23 16.19 -2.15 -13.89
C ASP A 23 16.70 -2.18 -12.46
N SER A 24 17.04 -1.00 -11.95
CA SER A 24 17.40 -0.84 -10.54
C SER A 24 16.41 -1.67 -9.72
N THR A 25 16.90 -2.77 -9.17
CA THR A 25 16.10 -3.67 -8.31
C THR A 25 15.67 -2.97 -7.03
N GLN A 26 16.26 -1.80 -6.76
CA GLN A 26 15.89 -0.92 -5.69
C GLN A 26 14.77 0.02 -6.14
N PRO A 27 13.69 0.16 -5.36
CA PRO A 27 12.63 1.11 -5.66
C PRO A 27 13.24 2.51 -5.79
N PRO A 28 12.69 3.39 -6.64
CA PRO A 28 13.17 4.76 -6.67
C PRO A 28 12.85 5.39 -5.31
N PHE A 29 13.88 5.69 -4.53
CA PHE A 29 13.74 6.37 -3.25
C PHE A 29 13.84 7.87 -3.48
N SER A 30 12.92 8.65 -2.92
CA SER A 30 13.15 10.10 -2.80
C SER A 30 14.42 10.34 -1.99
N CYS A 31 15.09 11.46 -2.25
CA CYS A 31 16.28 11.87 -1.50
C CYS A 31 17.44 10.88 -1.61
N ASP A 32 17.68 10.39 -2.82
CA ASP A 32 18.90 9.65 -3.12
C ASP A 32 20.12 10.51 -2.74
N SER A 33 20.92 10.02 -1.81
CA SER A 33 22.12 10.72 -1.33
C SER A 33 23.18 10.92 -2.41
N SER A 34 23.11 10.15 -3.50
CA SER A 34 24.00 10.28 -4.65
C SER A 34 23.56 11.37 -5.64
N ASP A 35 22.32 11.87 -5.54
CA ASP A 35 21.81 12.94 -6.39
C ASP A 35 22.20 14.32 -5.84
N PRO A 36 23.13 15.04 -6.51
CA PRO A 36 23.62 16.33 -6.04
C PRO A 36 22.55 17.44 -6.09
N GLN A 37 21.45 17.27 -6.84
CA GLN A 37 20.37 18.26 -6.88
C GLN A 37 19.45 18.13 -5.67
N THR A 38 19.14 16.90 -5.25
CA THR A 38 18.08 16.66 -4.25
C THR A 38 18.57 16.51 -2.82
N HIS A 39 19.83 16.09 -2.59
CA HIS A 39 20.40 15.96 -1.24
C HIS A 39 20.40 17.26 -0.42
N SER A 40 20.40 18.42 -1.10
CA SER A 40 20.48 19.74 -0.45
C SER A 40 19.14 20.20 0.15
N PHE A 41 18.01 19.64 -0.34
CA PHE A 41 16.68 20.08 0.06
C PHE A 41 16.38 19.75 1.54
N PRO A 42 15.75 20.67 2.30
CA PRO A 42 15.35 20.42 3.68
C PRO A 42 14.48 19.18 3.85
N PHE A 43 13.55 18.89 2.93
CA PHE A 43 12.72 17.67 3.02
C PHE A 43 13.52 16.36 2.97
N CYS A 44 14.77 16.39 2.49
CA CYS A 44 15.69 15.25 2.48
C CYS A 44 16.56 15.12 3.74
N ARG A 45 16.54 16.10 4.65
CA ARG A 45 17.32 16.06 5.89
C ARG A 45 16.57 15.25 6.95
N ALA A 46 16.96 13.99 7.14
CA ALA A 46 16.30 13.07 8.08
C ALA A 46 16.33 13.55 9.55
N ALA A 47 17.27 14.43 9.92
CA ALA A 47 17.33 15.04 11.25
C ALA A 47 16.19 16.05 11.53
N LEU A 48 15.52 16.56 10.50
CA LEU A 48 14.37 17.46 10.68
C LEU A 48 13.08 16.68 10.98
N PRO A 49 12.18 17.23 11.82
CA PRO A 49 10.88 16.61 12.07
C PRO A 49 10.08 16.38 10.78
N ILE A 50 9.35 15.26 10.71
CA ILE A 50 8.56 14.85 9.52
C ILE A 50 7.64 15.99 9.04
N HIS A 51 6.97 16.69 9.94
CA HIS A 51 6.05 17.78 9.58
C HIS A 51 6.77 18.96 8.89
N GLN A 52 8.02 19.25 9.27
CA GLN A 52 8.82 20.30 8.61
C GLN A 52 9.25 19.85 7.22
N ARG A 53 9.68 18.60 7.09
CA ARG A 53 10.07 17.99 5.81
C ARG A 53 8.91 17.95 4.83
N ALA A 54 7.73 17.50 5.28
CA ALA A 54 6.52 17.46 4.46
C ALA A 54 6.07 18.87 4.04
N ARG A 55 6.10 19.85 4.96
CA ARG A 55 5.77 21.25 4.64
C ARG A 55 6.72 21.83 3.60
N ASP A 56 8.02 21.61 3.75
CA ASP A 56 9.03 22.09 2.78
C ASP A 56 8.77 21.48 1.40
N LEU A 57 8.56 20.16 1.30
CA LEU A 57 8.21 19.51 0.03
C LEU A 57 6.96 20.13 -0.62
N VAL A 58 5.85 20.24 0.12
CA VAL A 58 4.58 20.80 -0.39
C VAL A 58 4.73 22.28 -0.78
N SER A 59 5.55 23.05 -0.05
CA SER A 59 5.82 24.45 -0.36
C SER A 59 6.56 24.63 -1.69
N ARG A 60 7.34 23.63 -2.10
CA ARG A 60 8.09 23.63 -3.35
C ARG A 60 7.24 23.27 -4.55
N LEU A 61 6.14 22.54 -4.38
CA LEU A 61 5.27 22.09 -5.48
C LEU A 61 4.56 23.26 -6.17
N THR A 62 4.48 23.19 -7.50
CA THR A 62 3.58 24.05 -8.27
C THR A 62 2.13 23.67 -7.99
N LEU A 63 1.17 24.48 -8.45
CA LEU A 63 -0.24 24.15 -8.29
C LEU A 63 -0.60 22.84 -9.03
N ASP A 64 -0.13 22.68 -10.26
CA ASP A 64 -0.41 21.48 -11.08
C ASP A 64 0.17 20.22 -10.44
N GLU A 65 1.38 20.31 -9.88
CA GLU A 65 1.98 19.21 -9.15
C GLU A 65 1.21 18.91 -7.87
N LYS A 66 0.69 19.90 -7.14
CA LYS A 66 -0.19 19.63 -5.98
C LYS A 66 -1.44 18.88 -6.39
N ILE A 67 -2.08 19.30 -7.49
CA ILE A 67 -3.26 18.64 -8.04
C ILE A 67 -2.94 17.18 -8.41
N SER A 68 -1.77 16.92 -9.01
CA SER A 68 -1.36 15.56 -9.37
C SER A 68 -1.12 14.63 -8.17
N GLN A 69 -1.01 15.16 -6.95
CA GLN A 69 -0.88 14.39 -5.71
C GLN A 69 -2.23 14.09 -5.03
N LEU A 70 -3.37 14.59 -5.54
CA LEU A 70 -4.71 14.41 -4.93
C LEU A 70 -5.46 13.16 -5.43
N VAL A 71 -4.75 12.22 -6.07
CA VAL A 71 -5.28 10.96 -6.58
C VAL A 71 -4.45 9.80 -6.02
N ASN A 72 -4.97 8.57 -6.11
CA ASN A 72 -4.26 7.39 -5.62
C ASN A 72 -2.96 7.12 -6.41
N SER A 73 -3.01 7.29 -7.73
CA SER A 73 -1.83 7.20 -8.61
C SER A 73 -1.13 8.55 -8.69
N ALA A 74 -0.37 8.91 -7.65
CA ALA A 74 0.31 10.19 -7.58
C ALA A 74 1.50 10.23 -8.55
N ALA A 75 1.54 11.27 -9.39
CA ALA A 75 2.58 11.42 -10.40
C ALA A 75 3.95 11.74 -9.76
N ALA A 76 5.03 11.34 -10.43
CA ALA A 76 6.38 11.75 -10.06
C ALA A 76 6.55 13.27 -10.20
N ILE A 77 7.46 13.85 -9.40
CA ILE A 77 7.92 15.23 -9.50
C ILE A 77 9.41 15.23 -9.85
N PRO A 78 9.80 15.07 -11.14
CA PRO A 78 11.18 14.84 -11.54
C PRO A 78 12.14 15.94 -11.10
N ARG A 79 11.73 17.22 -11.17
CA ARG A 79 12.57 18.36 -10.77
C ARG A 79 12.94 18.37 -9.29
N LEU A 80 12.20 17.62 -8.47
CA LEU A 80 12.44 17.47 -7.03
C LEU A 80 12.97 16.06 -6.68
N GLY A 81 13.21 15.20 -7.68
CA GLY A 81 13.57 13.79 -7.50
C GLY A 81 12.59 13.02 -6.61
N VAL A 82 11.29 13.35 -6.70
CA VAL A 82 10.24 12.58 -6.03
C VAL A 82 9.65 11.60 -7.04
N PRO A 83 9.72 10.29 -6.79
CA PRO A 83 9.16 9.28 -7.68
C PRO A 83 7.63 9.26 -7.60
N ALA A 84 7.02 8.59 -8.57
CA ALA A 84 5.59 8.32 -8.52
C ALA A 84 5.26 7.45 -7.30
N TYR A 85 4.09 7.67 -6.71
CA TYR A 85 3.64 6.93 -5.53
C TYR A 85 2.22 6.41 -5.74
N GLU A 86 1.96 5.16 -5.35
CA GLU A 86 0.64 4.57 -5.40
C GLU A 86 0.05 4.39 -3.99
N TRP A 87 -1.00 5.15 -3.69
CA TRP A 87 -1.70 5.10 -2.41
C TRP A 87 -2.63 3.89 -2.28
N TRP A 88 -3.01 3.24 -3.40
CA TRP A 88 -3.88 2.08 -3.41
C TRP A 88 -3.10 0.75 -3.46
N SER A 89 -2.85 0.22 -2.27
CA SER A 89 -2.49 -1.18 -2.05
C SER A 89 -3.46 -1.83 -1.07
N GLU A 90 -3.61 -3.16 -1.13
CA GLU A 90 -4.51 -3.92 -0.27
C GLU A 90 -3.72 -4.91 0.60
N ALA A 91 -4.13 -5.07 1.86
CA ALA A 91 -3.46 -5.96 2.81
C ALA A 91 -4.40 -6.71 3.78
N LEU A 92 -5.69 -6.85 3.42
CA LEU A 92 -6.76 -7.24 4.35
C LEU A 92 -6.42 -8.46 5.24
N HIS A 93 -5.88 -9.53 4.64
CA HIS A 93 -5.43 -10.74 5.34
C HIS A 93 -4.13 -11.29 4.74
N GLY A 94 -3.25 -10.39 4.29
CA GLY A 94 -2.06 -10.71 3.49
C GLY A 94 -1.78 -9.61 2.48
N VAL A 95 -0.51 -9.38 2.10
CA VAL A 95 -0.18 -8.41 1.04
C VAL A 95 -0.80 -8.89 -0.27
N SER A 96 -1.58 -8.02 -0.93
CA SER A 96 -2.36 -8.40 -2.09
C SER A 96 -1.84 -7.75 -3.37
N GLY A 97 -1.89 -8.50 -4.47
CA GLY A 97 -1.64 -7.99 -5.82
C GLY A 97 -2.85 -7.25 -6.41
N TYR A 98 -3.99 -7.23 -5.71
CA TYR A 98 -5.12 -6.39 -6.08
C TYR A 98 -4.83 -4.92 -5.74
N GLY A 99 -5.29 -4.02 -6.61
CA GLY A 99 -4.93 -2.60 -6.57
C GLY A 99 -3.86 -2.29 -7.61
N ARG A 100 -3.09 -1.21 -7.39
CA ARG A 100 -2.06 -0.75 -8.34
C ARG A 100 -0.66 -0.69 -7.72
N GLY A 101 -0.58 -0.78 -6.39
CA GLY A 101 0.65 -0.50 -5.65
C GLY A 101 1.59 -1.70 -5.47
N ILE A 102 1.12 -2.94 -5.67
CA ILE A 102 1.91 -4.17 -5.49
C ILE A 102 2.00 -4.96 -6.81
N SER A 103 3.19 -5.49 -7.10
CA SER A 103 3.43 -6.43 -8.21
C SER A 103 4.10 -7.70 -7.69
N PHE A 104 3.59 -8.86 -8.11
CA PHE A 104 4.18 -10.17 -7.84
C PHE A 104 4.81 -10.81 -9.09
N GLY A 105 5.12 -10.00 -10.12
CA GLY A 105 5.73 -10.47 -11.36
C GLY A 105 7.27 -10.59 -11.32
N GLY A 106 7.90 -10.33 -10.18
CA GLY A 106 9.36 -10.34 -10.03
C GLY A 106 9.88 -11.50 -9.16
N ARG A 107 10.95 -11.26 -8.42
CA ARG A 107 11.59 -12.23 -7.53
C ARG A 107 10.67 -12.72 -6.41
N ILE A 108 9.82 -11.83 -5.88
CA ILE A 108 8.76 -12.20 -4.94
C ILE A 108 7.49 -12.51 -5.74
N ALA A 109 7.12 -13.80 -5.82
CA ALA A 109 5.99 -14.27 -6.62
C ALA A 109 4.64 -14.29 -5.86
N GLY A 110 4.65 -13.96 -4.57
CA GLY A 110 3.45 -13.94 -3.73
C GLY A 110 3.76 -13.59 -2.28
N ALA A 111 2.72 -13.54 -1.47
CA ALA A 111 2.76 -13.23 -0.05
C ALA A 111 1.89 -14.23 0.74
N THR A 112 2.03 -14.26 2.07
CA THR A 112 1.25 -15.17 2.91
C THR A 112 -0.23 -14.78 2.87
N SER A 113 -1.09 -15.75 2.59
CA SER A 113 -2.55 -15.61 2.66
C SER A 113 -3.06 -16.17 3.99
N PHE A 114 -3.34 -15.30 4.95
CA PHE A 114 -3.92 -15.66 6.24
C PHE A 114 -5.41 -15.98 6.09
N PRO A 115 -6.06 -16.61 7.10
CA PRO A 115 -7.51 -16.74 7.12
C PRO A 115 -8.19 -15.38 6.95
N GLN A 116 -9.32 -15.36 6.23
CA GLN A 116 -10.16 -14.17 6.10
C GLN A 116 -10.49 -13.59 7.48
N VAL A 117 -10.67 -12.27 7.56
CA VAL A 117 -10.75 -11.52 8.83
C VAL A 117 -11.77 -12.11 9.80
N ILE A 118 -12.96 -12.51 9.33
CA ILE A 118 -13.99 -13.11 10.19
C ILE A 118 -13.51 -14.38 10.93
N LEU A 119 -12.68 -15.20 10.28
CA LEU A 119 -12.13 -16.43 10.85
C LEU A 119 -10.92 -16.15 11.73
N SER A 120 -10.10 -15.14 11.38
CA SER A 120 -9.03 -14.69 12.27
C SER A 120 -9.61 -14.10 13.57
N ALA A 121 -10.67 -13.30 13.48
CA ALA A 121 -11.36 -12.69 14.61
C ALA A 121 -12.04 -13.73 15.52
N SER A 122 -12.51 -14.86 14.99
CA SER A 122 -13.14 -15.91 15.82
C SER A 122 -12.19 -16.63 16.77
N THR A 123 -10.88 -16.33 16.73
CA THR A 123 -9.91 -16.81 17.73
C THR A 123 -10.00 -16.05 19.05
N PHE A 124 -10.56 -14.84 19.06
CA PHE A 124 -10.57 -13.93 20.20
C PHE A 124 -9.18 -13.68 20.82
N ASP A 125 -8.11 -13.86 20.03
CA ASP A 125 -6.72 -13.66 20.44
C ASP A 125 -6.15 -12.40 19.77
N SER A 126 -6.14 -11.29 20.50
CA SER A 126 -5.60 -10.02 20.01
C SER A 126 -4.09 -10.04 19.77
N HIS A 127 -3.34 -10.90 20.45
CA HIS A 127 -1.91 -11.09 20.15
C HIS A 127 -1.71 -11.80 18.83
N LEU A 128 -2.58 -12.75 18.47
CA LEU A 128 -2.56 -13.37 17.14
C LEU A 128 -2.87 -12.35 16.05
N TRP A 129 -3.92 -11.54 16.19
CA TRP A 129 -4.25 -10.50 15.20
C TRP A 129 -3.10 -9.52 15.00
N TYR A 130 -2.43 -9.12 16.09
CA TYR A 130 -1.23 -8.29 16.04
C TYR A 130 -0.09 -8.96 15.28
N ARG A 131 0.21 -10.24 15.57
CA ARG A 131 1.28 -10.99 14.88
C ARG A 131 1.00 -11.16 13.39
N ILE A 132 -0.26 -11.36 13.00
CA ILE A 132 -0.67 -11.35 11.59
C ILE A 132 -0.36 -9.99 10.96
N GLY A 133 -0.78 -8.89 11.59
CA GLY A 133 -0.44 -7.53 11.13
C GLY A 133 1.06 -7.29 11.00
N GLN A 134 1.86 -7.76 11.97
CA GLN A 134 3.34 -7.67 11.92
C GLN A 134 3.93 -8.44 10.73
N ALA A 135 3.45 -9.66 10.47
CA ALA A 135 3.92 -10.46 9.35
C ALA A 135 3.61 -9.75 8.01
N ILE A 136 2.37 -9.26 7.86
CA ILE A 136 1.93 -8.50 6.68
C ILE A 136 2.82 -7.27 6.46
N GLY A 137 3.08 -6.47 7.51
CA GLY A 137 3.91 -5.27 7.38
C GLY A 137 5.36 -5.58 7.00
N LYS A 138 5.92 -6.71 7.47
CA LYS A 138 7.27 -7.17 7.10
C LYS A 138 7.33 -7.64 5.66
N GLU A 139 6.35 -8.42 5.22
CA GLU A 139 6.22 -8.86 3.82
C GLU A 139 6.07 -7.66 2.89
N ALA A 140 5.21 -6.70 3.24
CA ALA A 140 5.03 -5.46 2.49
C ALA A 140 6.35 -4.70 2.30
N ARG A 141 7.13 -4.57 3.39
CA ARG A 141 8.44 -3.91 3.33
C ARG A 141 9.44 -4.70 2.46
N GLY A 142 9.40 -6.03 2.52
CA GLY A 142 10.20 -6.90 1.64
C GLY A 142 9.87 -6.68 0.16
N VAL A 143 8.58 -6.68 -0.19
CA VAL A 143 8.12 -6.41 -1.57
C VAL A 143 8.56 -5.02 -2.05
N TYR A 144 8.48 -4.01 -1.20
CA TYR A 144 8.92 -2.65 -1.56
C TYR A 144 10.42 -2.55 -1.79
N ASN A 145 11.24 -3.14 -0.91
CA ASN A 145 12.70 -3.11 -1.03
C ASN A 145 13.20 -3.87 -2.28
N GLU A 146 12.39 -4.77 -2.84
CA GLU A 146 12.64 -5.45 -4.11
C GLU A 146 12.17 -4.69 -5.35
N GLY A 147 11.75 -3.43 -5.19
CA GLY A 147 11.24 -2.61 -6.31
C GLY A 147 9.86 -3.08 -6.80
N GLN A 148 9.22 -4.00 -6.09
CA GLN A 148 7.96 -4.62 -6.47
C GLN A 148 6.72 -3.94 -5.84
N ALA A 149 6.91 -2.83 -5.12
CA ALA A 149 5.84 -1.97 -4.67
C ALA A 149 6.09 -0.51 -5.03
N LYS A 150 5.02 0.20 -5.41
CA LYS A 150 5.02 1.62 -5.79
C LYS A 150 4.54 2.53 -4.66
N GLY A 151 4.26 1.96 -3.49
CA GLY A 151 3.83 2.67 -2.31
C GLY A 151 3.82 1.76 -1.09
N MET A 152 3.55 2.36 0.06
CA MET A 152 3.60 1.71 1.36
C MET A 152 2.35 2.03 2.20
N THR A 153 1.25 2.32 1.52
CA THR A 153 -0.07 2.60 2.09
C THR A 153 -1.01 1.47 1.73
N PHE A 154 -1.68 0.91 2.75
CA PHE A 154 -2.59 -0.20 2.59
C PHE A 154 -3.99 0.19 3.06
N TRP A 155 -5.00 -0.07 2.24
CA TRP A 155 -6.41 0.14 2.56
C TRP A 155 -6.93 -1.01 3.42
N ALA A 156 -6.36 -1.15 4.61
CA ALA A 156 -6.71 -2.16 5.60
C ALA A 156 -6.46 -1.60 7.01
N PRO A 157 -7.21 -2.06 8.04
CA PRO A 157 -8.22 -3.13 7.99
C PRO A 157 -9.63 -2.62 7.63
N ASN A 158 -10.52 -3.54 7.25
CA ASN A 158 -11.96 -3.30 7.25
C ASN A 158 -12.49 -3.47 8.69
N ILE A 159 -13.03 -2.41 9.26
CA ILE A 159 -13.50 -2.33 10.66
C ILE A 159 -14.97 -1.95 10.76
N ASN A 160 -15.71 -2.05 9.65
CA ASN A 160 -17.15 -1.95 9.69
C ASN A 160 -17.74 -3.09 10.53
N ILE A 161 -18.95 -2.87 11.03
CA ILE A 161 -19.68 -3.87 11.81
C ILE A 161 -20.48 -4.74 10.87
N TYR A 162 -20.40 -6.06 11.01
CA TYR A 162 -21.22 -7.01 10.24
C TYR A 162 -22.67 -7.04 10.75
N ARG A 163 -23.35 -5.89 10.70
CA ARG A 163 -24.69 -5.69 11.26
C ARG A 163 -25.76 -6.54 10.58
N ASP A 164 -25.68 -6.64 9.25
CA ASP A 164 -26.65 -7.38 8.45
C ASP A 164 -25.99 -8.63 7.85
N PRO A 165 -26.42 -9.86 8.21
CA PRO A 165 -25.74 -11.08 7.78
C PRO A 165 -25.74 -11.28 6.26
N ARG A 166 -26.57 -10.55 5.51
CA ARG A 166 -26.64 -10.61 4.04
C ARG A 166 -25.55 -9.79 3.35
N TRP A 167 -24.80 -8.97 4.10
CA TRP A 167 -23.76 -8.14 3.52
C TRP A 167 -22.63 -8.98 2.94
N GLY A 168 -22.42 -8.89 1.61
CA GLY A 168 -21.43 -9.70 0.89
C GLY A 168 -19.97 -9.50 1.31
N ARG A 169 -19.66 -8.38 1.95
CA ARG A 169 -18.33 -8.07 2.49
C ARG A 169 -18.22 -8.24 4.01
N GLY A 170 -19.25 -8.78 4.68
CA GLY A 170 -19.19 -9.06 6.10
C GLY A 170 -18.06 -10.01 6.49
N GLN A 171 -17.67 -10.92 5.59
CA GLN A 171 -16.49 -11.78 5.75
C GLN A 171 -15.18 -10.99 5.96
N GLU A 172 -15.06 -9.78 5.42
CA GLU A 172 -13.88 -8.92 5.55
C GLU A 172 -13.77 -8.25 6.92
N THR A 173 -14.79 -8.38 7.78
CA THR A 173 -14.88 -7.69 9.06
C THR A 173 -14.54 -8.61 10.23
N PRO A 174 -14.22 -8.06 11.41
CA PRO A 174 -14.04 -8.84 12.63
C PRO A 174 -15.36 -9.25 13.31
N GLY A 175 -16.50 -9.18 12.61
CA GLY A 175 -17.82 -9.61 13.10
C GLY A 175 -18.78 -8.47 13.44
N GLU A 176 -19.83 -8.78 14.20
CA GLU A 176 -20.94 -7.87 14.52
C GLU A 176 -20.75 -7.06 15.82
N ASP A 177 -19.75 -7.40 16.64
CA ASP A 177 -19.54 -6.76 17.94
C ASP A 177 -18.55 -5.57 17.83
N PRO A 178 -18.97 -4.34 18.20
CA PRO A 178 -18.10 -3.17 18.15
C PRO A 178 -16.86 -3.26 19.04
N LEU A 179 -16.92 -3.97 20.17
CA LEU A 179 -15.77 -4.10 21.08
C LEU A 179 -14.71 -5.02 20.47
N VAL A 180 -15.09 -6.15 19.89
CA VAL A 180 -14.20 -7.04 19.12
C VAL A 180 -13.63 -6.29 17.93
N ALA A 181 -14.45 -5.55 17.17
CA ALA A 181 -13.98 -4.77 16.03
C ALA A 181 -12.95 -3.70 16.42
N GLY A 182 -13.19 -2.97 17.52
CA GLY A 182 -12.23 -2.01 18.05
C GLY A 182 -10.91 -2.65 18.50
N ARG A 183 -10.96 -3.80 19.18
CA ARG A 183 -9.76 -4.54 19.60
C ARG A 183 -8.97 -5.08 18.41
N TYR A 184 -9.66 -5.63 17.41
CA TYR A 184 -9.05 -6.09 16.16
C TYR A 184 -8.34 -4.94 15.44
N ALA A 185 -9.03 -3.79 15.29
CA ALA A 185 -8.46 -2.61 14.66
C ALA A 185 -7.15 -2.17 15.32
N VAL A 186 -7.14 -2.03 16.65
CA VAL A 186 -5.93 -1.63 17.41
C VAL A 186 -4.79 -2.63 17.21
N ALA A 187 -5.07 -3.93 17.34
CA ALA A 187 -4.07 -4.98 17.19
C ALA A 187 -3.47 -5.02 15.78
N TYR A 188 -4.32 -5.03 14.75
CA TYR A 188 -3.89 -5.07 13.35
C TYR A 188 -3.10 -3.82 12.98
N VAL A 189 -3.60 -2.62 13.31
CA VAL A 189 -2.94 -1.34 12.98
C VAL A 189 -1.57 -1.25 13.65
N ARG A 190 -1.46 -1.59 14.94
CA ARG A 190 -0.15 -1.63 15.61
C ARG A 190 0.81 -2.60 14.93
N GLY A 191 0.31 -3.79 14.57
CA GLY A 191 1.12 -4.82 13.90
C GLY A 191 1.68 -4.35 12.56
N ILE A 192 0.82 -3.88 11.66
CA ILE A 192 1.24 -3.50 10.30
C ILE A 192 2.11 -2.23 10.28
N GLN A 193 1.83 -1.27 11.18
CA GLN A 193 2.61 -0.05 11.31
C GLN A 193 3.97 -0.24 11.98
N GLY A 194 4.21 -1.42 12.59
CA GLY A 194 5.47 -1.73 13.28
C GLY A 194 5.55 -1.17 14.70
N ASP A 195 4.41 -0.81 15.29
CA ASP A 195 4.33 -0.37 16.68
C ASP A 195 4.36 -1.57 17.64
N ARG A 196 4.62 -1.30 18.93
CA ARG A 196 4.57 -2.33 19.96
C ARG A 196 3.12 -2.69 20.30
N TYR A 197 2.89 -3.94 20.68
CA TYR A 197 1.56 -4.43 21.02
C TYR A 197 0.92 -3.65 22.19
N ASP A 198 1.70 -3.37 23.23
CA ASP A 198 1.31 -2.64 24.44
C ASP A 198 1.27 -1.11 24.25
N GLY A 199 1.70 -0.62 23.08
CA GLY A 199 1.71 0.79 22.73
C GLY A 199 3.11 1.40 22.68
N GLY A 200 3.18 2.62 22.17
CA GLY A 200 4.45 3.29 21.85
C GLY A 200 4.81 3.12 20.37
N GLN A 201 5.20 4.24 19.77
CA GLN A 201 5.62 4.29 18.37
C GLN A 201 7.08 3.84 18.25
N SER A 202 7.39 3.05 17.22
CA SER A 202 8.77 2.62 16.93
C SER A 202 9.68 3.77 16.45
N GLY A 203 9.11 4.95 16.18
CA GLY A 203 9.77 6.10 15.56
C GLY A 203 9.81 6.04 14.03
N HIS A 204 9.49 4.90 13.43
CA HIS A 204 9.47 4.70 11.98
C HIS A 204 8.27 3.85 11.54
N LEU A 205 7.48 4.39 10.62
CA LEU A 205 6.31 3.70 10.09
C LEU A 205 6.73 2.53 9.19
N GLN A 206 6.41 1.29 9.58
CA GLN A 206 6.74 0.11 8.77
C GLN A 206 5.87 0.03 7.51
N ALA A 207 4.56 0.19 7.65
CA ALA A 207 3.61 0.37 6.55
C ALA A 207 2.39 1.16 7.05
N SER A 208 1.81 2.02 6.22
CA SER A 208 0.64 2.83 6.64
C SER A 208 -0.63 2.00 6.56
N ALA A 209 -1.34 1.87 7.67
CA ALA A 209 -2.71 1.36 7.70
C ALA A 209 -3.72 2.44 7.28
N CYS A 210 -4.91 2.03 6.86
CA CYS A 210 -6.04 2.91 6.58
C CYS A 210 -7.33 2.16 6.93
N CYS A 211 -7.84 2.45 8.12
CA CYS A 211 -9.12 1.90 8.59
C CYS A 211 -10.25 2.30 7.65
N LYS A 212 -11.04 1.32 7.21
CA LYS A 212 -12.16 1.53 6.29
C LYS A 212 -13.43 0.81 6.74
N HIS A 213 -14.62 1.24 6.33
CA HIS A 213 -14.98 2.39 5.49
C HIS A 213 -15.79 3.36 6.36
N PHE A 214 -15.21 4.52 6.67
CA PHE A 214 -15.80 5.48 7.59
C PHE A 214 -16.91 6.29 6.89
N THR A 215 -18.18 6.18 7.24
CA THR A 215 -18.79 5.32 8.29
C THR A 215 -20.13 4.73 7.82
N ALA A 216 -20.75 3.89 8.66
CA ALA A 216 -22.09 3.30 8.43
C ALA A 216 -22.24 2.53 7.09
N TYR A 217 -21.13 1.98 6.59
CA TYR A 217 -21.11 1.14 5.40
C TYR A 217 -21.18 -0.34 5.78
N ASP A 218 -22.35 -0.95 5.60
CA ASP A 218 -22.60 -2.37 5.88
C ASP A 218 -23.54 -3.04 4.86
N LEU A 219 -23.61 -2.46 3.65
CA LEU A 219 -24.47 -2.93 2.56
C LEU A 219 -23.80 -2.69 1.21
N ASP A 220 -23.81 -3.69 0.32
CA ASP A 220 -23.31 -3.53 -1.05
C ASP A 220 -24.42 -3.25 -2.06
N ASN A 221 -25.34 -4.21 -2.17
CA ASN A 221 -26.49 -4.12 -3.06
C ASN A 221 -27.61 -5.01 -2.53
N TRP A 222 -28.69 -4.41 -2.04
CA TRP A 222 -29.84 -5.15 -1.52
C TRP A 222 -31.15 -4.43 -1.82
N LYS A 223 -32.13 -5.15 -2.38
CA LYS A 223 -33.45 -4.62 -2.77
C LYS A 223 -33.40 -3.31 -3.57
N GLY A 224 -32.46 -3.20 -4.51
CA GLY A 224 -32.30 -2.01 -5.36
C GLY A 224 -31.52 -0.86 -4.72
N PHE A 225 -31.11 -0.99 -3.45
CA PHE A 225 -30.21 -0.04 -2.81
C PHE A 225 -28.76 -0.42 -3.08
N ASN A 226 -28.07 0.43 -3.84
CA ASN A 226 -26.64 0.28 -4.15
C ASN A 226 -25.80 1.19 -3.24
N ARG A 227 -24.69 0.65 -2.72
CA ARG A 227 -23.75 1.36 -1.85
C ARG A 227 -23.27 2.73 -2.36
N LEU A 228 -23.20 2.92 -3.67
CA LEU A 228 -22.71 4.16 -4.30
C LEU A 228 -23.68 5.34 -4.15
N GLY A 229 -24.97 5.06 -3.87
CA GLY A 229 -26.00 6.08 -3.68
C GLY A 229 -26.83 5.85 -2.40
N PHE A 230 -26.35 5.02 -1.48
CA PHE A 230 -27.08 4.71 -0.25
C PHE A 230 -26.98 5.88 0.75
N ASP A 231 -28.13 6.35 1.21
CA ASP A 231 -28.26 7.42 2.22
C ASP A 231 -28.66 6.78 3.56
N ALA A 232 -27.65 6.43 4.36
CA ALA A 232 -27.85 5.82 5.67
C ALA A 232 -28.50 6.81 6.66
N LYS A 233 -29.58 6.41 7.31
CA LYS A 233 -30.20 7.17 8.42
C LYS A 233 -29.72 6.60 9.75
N VAL A 234 -28.86 7.35 10.45
CA VAL A 234 -28.19 6.95 11.69
C VAL A 234 -28.55 7.94 12.80
N SER A 235 -28.98 7.45 13.96
CA SER A 235 -29.18 8.27 15.16
C SER A 235 -27.86 8.50 15.89
N ILE A 236 -27.71 9.69 16.49
CA ILE A 236 -26.59 10.06 17.36
C ILE A 236 -26.99 9.84 18.81
#